data_AF-A0A2S7L2X5-F1
#
_entry.id   AF-A0A2S7L2X5-F1
#
_cell.length_a   1.000
_cell.length_b   1.000
_cell.length_c   1.000
_cell.angle_alpha   90.00
_cell.angle_beta   90.00
_cell.angle_gamma   90.00
#
_symmetry.space_group_name_H-M   'P 1'
#
loop_
_entity.id
_entity.type
_entity.pdbx_description
1 polymer ?
#
loop_
_entity_poly.entity_id
_entity_poly.type
_entity_poly.pdbx_seq_one_letter_code
_entity_poly.pdbx_strand_id
1 'polypeptide(L)'
;MLALDTQIKTNTDAIATNATSNTSIQTELDATQTGAGLGTDGAYTANGSTNYLTTVTSLTSADVHWIRKSKQILMYCNQCSKQHQYSNRTKMLPKLG
;
A
#
# COMPACT_ATOMS: atom_id res chain seq x y z
N MET A 1 -38.59 19.58 -37.62
CA MET A 1 -39.28 19.05 -36.43
C MET A 1 -38.77 17.65 -36.11
N LEU A 2 -39.04 16.63 -36.95
CA LEU A 2 -38.61 15.22 -36.73
C LEU A 2 -37.11 14.99 -36.42
N ALA A 3 -36.22 15.73 -37.08
CA ALA A 3 -34.77 15.61 -36.86
C ALA A 3 -34.34 16.13 -35.47
N LEU A 4 -34.97 17.22 -35.02
CA LEU A 4 -34.72 17.78 -33.69
C LEU A 4 -35.28 16.85 -32.61
N ASP A 5 -36.48 16.30 -32.81
CA ASP A 5 -37.09 15.34 -31.88
C ASP A 5 -36.22 14.08 -31.73
N THR A 6 -35.63 13.63 -32.84
CA THR A 6 -34.69 12.50 -32.85
C THR A 6 -33.43 12.83 -32.06
N GLN A 7 -32.82 14.00 -32.29
CA GLN A 7 -31.65 14.45 -31.55
C GLN A 7 -31.93 14.61 -30.05
N ILE A 8 -33.09 15.15 -29.69
CA ILE A 8 -33.53 15.28 -28.29
C ILE A 8 -33.63 13.91 -27.64
N LYS A 9 -34.25 12.95 -28.31
CA LYS A 9 -34.35 11.57 -27.81
C LYS A 9 -32.96 10.95 -27.63
N THR A 10 -32.08 11.04 -28.62
CA THR A 10 -30.70 10.54 -28.52
C THR A 10 -29.96 11.15 -27.34
N ASN A 11 -30.05 12.46 -27.15
CA ASN A 11 -29.40 13.14 -26.03
C ASN A 11 -29.99 12.69 -24.69
N THR A 12 -31.31 12.50 -24.63
CA THR A 12 -32.01 12.01 -23.43
C THR A 12 -31.55 10.61 -23.05
N ASP A 13 -31.50 9.70 -24.03
CA ASP A 13 -31.03 8.33 -23.85
C ASP A 13 -29.56 8.33 -23.39
N ALA A 14 -28.70 9.15 -24.00
CA ALA A 14 -27.29 9.28 -23.63
C ALA A 14 -27.10 9.79 -22.19
N ILE A 15 -27.91 10.77 -21.75
CA ILE A 15 -27.88 11.28 -20.38
C ILE A 15 -28.27 10.18 -19.39
N ALA A 16 -29.31 9.40 -19.69
CA ALA A 16 -29.75 8.29 -18.85
C ALA A 16 -28.67 7.19 -18.75
N THR A 17 -28.01 6.87 -19.87
CA THR A 17 -26.86 5.95 -19.88
C THR A 17 -25.72 6.48 -19.02
N ASN A 18 -25.33 7.75 -19.17
CA ASN A 18 -24.25 8.35 -18.38
C ASN A 18 -24.55 8.34 -16.88
N ALA A 19 -25.79 8.61 -16.47
CA ALA A 19 -26.19 8.53 -15.06
C ALA A 19 -26.03 7.12 -14.48
N THR A 20 -26.39 6.10 -15.27
CA THR A 20 -26.20 4.70 -14.89
C THR A 20 -24.72 4.35 -14.78
N SER A 21 -23.92 4.73 -15.78
CA SER A 21 -22.47 4.51 -15.79
C SER A 21 -21.78 5.16 -14.60
N ASN A 22 -22.15 6.39 -14.23
CA ASN A 22 -21.58 7.06 -13.06
C ASN A 22 -21.87 6.30 -11.75
N THR A 23 -23.07 5.72 -11.63
CA THR A 23 -23.43 4.91 -10.46
C THR A 23 -22.63 3.61 -10.40
N SER A 24 -22.46 2.94 -11.54
CA SER A 24 -21.62 1.74 -11.65
C SER A 24 -20.16 2.03 -11.34
N ILE A 25 -19.61 3.14 -11.86
CA ILE A 25 -18.24 3.57 -11.57
C ILE A 25 -18.07 3.84 -10.08
N GLN A 26 -19.01 4.56 -9.44
CA GLN A 26 -18.92 4.81 -8.00
C GLN A 26 -18.93 3.51 -7.19
N THR A 27 -19.77 2.54 -7.56
CA THR A 27 -19.80 1.21 -6.93
C THR A 27 -18.45 0.49 -7.05
N GLU A 28 -17.82 0.53 -8.23
CA GLU A 28 -16.50 -0.07 -8.45
C GLU A 28 -15.39 0.68 -7.69
N LEU A 29 -15.49 2.01 -7.59
CA LEU A 29 -14.55 2.86 -6.87
C LEU A 29 -14.58 2.55 -5.37
N ASP A 30 -15.79 2.46 -4.79
CA ASP A 30 -16.00 2.10 -3.39
C ASP A 30 -15.49 0.67 -3.10
N ALA A 31 -15.75 -0.27 -4.02
CA ALA A 31 -15.27 -1.65 -3.91
C ALA A 31 -13.74 -1.72 -3.96
N THR A 32 -13.11 -0.94 -4.84
CA THR A 32 -11.65 -0.88 -4.97
C THR A 32 -11.00 -0.23 -3.76
N GLN A 33 -11.56 0.89 -3.26
CA GLN A 33 -11.08 1.56 -2.03
C GLN A 33 -11.18 0.63 -0.82
N THR A 34 -12.32 -0.05 -0.66
CA THR A 34 -12.54 -1.04 0.41
C THR A 34 -11.56 -2.21 0.29
N GLY A 35 -11.39 -2.77 -0.92
CA GLY A 35 -10.46 -3.86 -1.18
C GLY A 35 -8.99 -3.48 -0.91
N ALA A 36 -8.62 -2.22 -1.13
CA ALA A 36 -7.30 -1.67 -0.83
C ALA A 36 -7.13 -1.26 0.65
N GLY A 37 -8.20 -1.25 1.45
CA GLY A 37 -8.19 -0.80 2.84
C GLY A 37 -8.05 0.73 2.99
N LEU A 38 -8.51 1.50 1.99
CA LEU A 38 -8.55 2.96 2.04
C LEU A 38 -9.86 3.45 2.69
N GLY A 39 -9.86 4.70 3.16
CA GLY A 39 -11.09 5.40 3.52
C GLY A 39 -11.98 5.62 2.29
N THR A 40 -13.24 5.99 2.53
CA THR A 40 -14.22 6.33 1.48
C THR A 40 -13.84 7.58 0.69
N ASP A 41 -12.96 8.41 1.24
CA ASP A 41 -12.31 9.55 0.58
C ASP A 41 -11.04 9.15 -0.20
N GLY A 42 -10.70 7.86 -0.20
CA GLY A 42 -9.46 7.33 -0.77
C GLY A 42 -8.23 7.55 0.10
N ALA A 43 -8.36 8.09 1.32
CA ALA A 43 -7.23 8.36 2.19
C ALA A 43 -6.66 7.07 2.79
N TYR A 44 -5.33 6.97 2.80
CA TYR A 44 -4.62 5.97 3.57
C TYR A 44 -4.54 6.40 5.05
N THR A 45 -4.89 5.51 5.97
CA THR A 45 -4.71 5.74 7.40
C THR A 45 -3.60 4.84 7.94
N ALA A 46 -2.55 5.46 8.48
CA ALA A 46 -1.46 4.72 9.11
C ALA A 46 -1.95 3.97 10.35
N ASN A 47 -1.50 2.72 10.51
CA ASN A 47 -1.77 1.96 11.73
C ASN A 47 -0.88 2.48 12.87
N GLY A 48 -1.49 3.26 13.78
CA GLY A 48 -0.83 3.88 14.93
C GLY A 48 -0.27 2.90 15.96
N SER A 49 -0.70 1.64 15.94
CA SER A 49 -0.18 0.60 16.85
C SER A 49 1.11 -0.04 16.36
N THR A 50 1.59 0.32 15.17
CA THR A 50 2.85 -0.22 14.62
C THR A 50 4.04 0.67 14.99
N ASN A 51 5.20 0.07 15.20
CA ASN A 51 6.42 0.86 15.50
C ASN A 51 7.06 1.49 14.26
N TYR A 52 6.65 1.10 13.05
CA TYR A 52 7.39 1.39 11.82
C TYR A 52 6.54 2.02 10.71
N LEU A 53 5.21 2.07 10.86
CA LEU A 53 4.33 2.71 9.87
C LEU A 53 3.65 3.99 10.37
N THR A 54 3.91 4.45 11.59
CA THR A 54 3.18 5.60 12.18
C THR A 54 3.30 6.90 11.39
N THR A 55 4.32 7.04 10.52
CA THR A 55 4.55 8.23 9.71
C THR A 55 4.34 8.00 8.21
N VAL A 56 3.86 6.83 7.78
CA VAL A 56 3.65 6.57 6.35
C VAL A 56 2.29 7.12 5.92
N THR A 57 2.23 7.67 4.71
CA THR A 57 1.06 8.42 4.22
C THR A 57 0.41 7.80 2.98
N SER A 58 0.90 6.65 2.53
CA SER A 58 0.35 5.94 1.36
C SER A 58 0.63 4.43 1.43
N LEU A 59 -0.15 3.64 0.68
CA LEU A 59 0.04 2.20 0.54
C LEU A 59 1.44 1.86 0.02
N THR A 60 1.94 2.58 -0.99
CA THR A 60 3.29 2.39 -1.53
C THR A 60 4.37 2.70 -0.48
N SER A 61 4.19 3.78 0.29
CA SER A 61 5.14 4.11 1.37
C SER A 61 5.14 3.04 2.46
N ALA A 62 3.96 2.52 2.83
CA ALA A 62 3.83 1.43 3.79
C ALA A 62 4.55 0.15 3.30
N ASP A 63 4.35 -0.24 2.05
CA ASP A 63 5.01 -1.41 1.45
C ASP A 63 6.55 -1.27 1.46
N VAL A 64 7.07 -0.12 1.00
CA VAL A 64 8.51 0.17 1.02
C VAL A 64 9.07 0.15 2.45
N HIS A 65 8.33 0.68 3.43
CA HIS A 65 8.75 0.68 4.83
C HIS A 65 8.85 -0.73 5.40
N TRP A 66 7.87 -1.60 5.11
CA TRP A 66 7.91 -2.99 5.51
C TRP A 66 9.09 -3.73 4.90
N ILE A 67 9.32 -3.58 3.60
CA ILE A 67 10.45 -4.21 2.91
C ILE A 67 11.78 -3.75 3.52
N ARG A 68 11.94 -2.44 3.77
CA ARG A 68 13.14 -1.88 4.39
C ARG A 68 13.36 -2.46 5.79
N LYS A 69 12.31 -2.56 6.61
CA LYS A 69 12.43 -3.08 7.97
C LYS A 69 12.79 -4.56 7.97
N SER A 70 12.19 -5.35 7.11
CA SER A 70 12.51 -6.77 6.93
C SER A 70 13.97 -6.97 6.54
N LYS A 71 14.49 -6.17 5.59
CA LYS A 71 15.91 -6.19 5.21
C LYS A 71 16.83 -5.80 6.37
N GLN A 72 16.47 -4.77 7.14
CA GLN A 72 17.25 -4.34 8.31
C GLN A 72 17.36 -5.45 9.36
N ILE A 73 16.27 -6.18 9.62
CA ILE A 73 16.26 -7.32 10.56
C ILE A 73 17.22 -8.41 10.08
N LEU A 74 17.19 -8.77 8.80
CA LEU A 74 18.10 -9.76 8.22
C LEU A 74 19.58 -9.33 8.34
N MET A 75 19.88 -8.07 8.08
CA MET A 75 21.23 -7.51 8.24
C MET A 75 21.70 -7.59 9.69
N TYR A 76 20.84 -7.23 10.65
CA TYR A 76 21.16 -7.29 12.08
C TYR A 76 21.43 -8.72 12.56
N CYS A 77 20.61 -9.69 12.13
CA CYS A 77 20.81 -11.11 12.45
C CYS A 77 22.15 -11.63 11.90
N ASN A 78 22.51 -11.29 10.65
CA ASN A 78 23.79 -11.67 10.06
C ASN A 78 24.96 -11.09 10.85
N GLN A 79 24.87 -9.81 11.24
CA GLN A 79 25.89 -9.16 12.05
C GLN A 79 26.05 -9.84 13.42
N CYS A 80 24.95 -10.19 14.09
CA CYS A 80 24.97 -10.91 15.37
C CYS A 80 25.67 -12.28 15.25
N SER A 81 25.38 -13.04 14.18
CA SER A 81 26.05 -14.32 13.91
C SER A 81 27.57 -14.16 13.73
N LYS A 82 28.00 -13.13 12.99
CA LYS A 82 29.43 -12.82 12.83
C LYS A 82 30.07 -12.49 14.18
N GLN A 83 29.42 -11.70 15.03
CA GLN A 83 29.95 -11.35 16.36
C GLN A 83 30.13 -12.59 17.24
N HIS A 84 29.18 -13.52 17.25
CA HIS A 84 29.33 -14.80 17.96
C HIS A 84 30.53 -15.60 17.44
N GLN A 85 30.73 -15.67 16.13
CA GLN A 85 31.88 -16.36 15.54
C GLN A 85 33.21 -15.69 15.90
N TYR A 86 33.29 -14.34 15.87
CA TYR A 86 34.49 -13.61 16.29
C TYR A 86 34.80 -13.83 17.76
N SER A 87 33.80 -13.72 18.64
CA SER A 87 33.95 -13.94 20.09
C SER A 87 34.44 -15.35 20.42
N ASN A 88 33.91 -16.38 19.74
CA ASN A 88 34.36 -17.75 19.91
C ASN A 88 35.79 -17.96 19.41
N ARG A 89 36.19 -17.35 18.28
CA ARG A 89 37.58 -17.41 17.79
C ARG A 89 38.56 -16.72 18.74
N THR A 90 38.22 -15.56 19.30
CA THR A 90 39.12 -14.85 20.22
C THR A 90 39.33 -15.58 21.54
N LYS A 91 38.37 -16.38 21.98
CA LYS A 91 38.51 -17.25 23.16
C LYS A 91 39.36 -18.50 22.91
N MET A 92 39.54 -18.89 21.65
CA MET A 92 40.33 -20.06 21.25
C MET A 92 41.78 -19.72 20.88
N LEU A 93 42.15 -18.43 20.77
CA LEU A 93 43.54 -18.04 20.56
C LEU A 93 44.32 -18.29 21.87
N PRO A 94 45.40 -19.08 21.85
CA PRO A 94 46.25 -19.25 23.03
C PRO A 94 46.83 -17.89 23.42
N LYS A 95 46.78 -17.55 24.71
CA LYS A 95 47.50 -16.39 25.25
C LYS A 95 49.00 -16.65 25.06
N LEU A 96 49.57 -16.14 23.98
CA LEU A 96 51.02 -16.07 23.80
C LEU A 96 51.53 -15.07 24.85
N GLY A 97 52.05 -15.63 25.94
CA GLY A 97 52.88 -14.95 26.93
C GLY A 97 54.35 -15.08 26.57
#